data_AF-A0A3A8T5Y2-F1
#
_entry.id   AF-A0A3A8T5Y2-F1
#
_cell.length_a   1.000
_cell.length_b   1.000
_cell.length_c   1.000
_cell.angle_alpha   90.00
_cell.angle_beta   90.00
_cell.angle_gamma   90.00
#
_symmetry.space_group_name_H-M   'P 1'
#
loop_
_entity.id
_entity.type
_entity.pdbx_description
1 polymer ?
#
loop_
_entity_poly.entity_id
_entity_poly.type
_entity_poly.pdbx_seq_one_letter_code
_entity_poly.pdbx_strand_id
1 'polypeptide(L)'
;MAATILEARCVAPFTVRIRFSDGMEGEASLEPCLFDWDLSRVPDLTPDMREWLRVPENFATVRLDADMGTLAWGDARPFSPSIVYWRVERYRVPVTVRTKDGTVLAELLLGGRREVWRPGLTVGSDPTNTVVVDRPGVAPHHVRVTVGGGHHPCYVVTVVEGTTTAGGTTSSTPGETWRVPARQPLLLELGDCTVEIG
;
A
#
# COMPACT_ATOMS: atom_id res chain seq x y z
N MET A 1 12.92 6.94 -20.95
CA MET A 1 11.92 5.94 -21.39
C MET A 1 11.00 5.66 -20.21
N ALA A 2 9.68 5.61 -20.42
CA ALA A 2 8.77 5.17 -19.38
C ALA A 2 8.98 3.67 -19.14
N ALA A 3 8.94 3.23 -17.88
CA ALA A 3 9.04 1.81 -17.56
C ALA A 3 7.85 1.06 -18.20
N THR A 4 8.13 -0.05 -18.86
CA THR A 4 7.10 -0.90 -19.46
C THR A 4 6.62 -1.94 -18.46
N ILE A 5 5.40 -2.40 -18.63
CA ILE A 5 4.84 -3.45 -17.80
C ILE A 5 5.37 -4.80 -18.30
N LEU A 6 5.94 -5.60 -17.40
CA LEU A 6 6.45 -6.95 -17.67
C LEU A 6 5.50 -8.04 -17.19
N GLU A 7 4.74 -7.78 -16.14
CA GLU A 7 3.72 -8.69 -15.64
C GLU A 7 2.53 -7.89 -15.13
N ALA A 8 1.31 -8.40 -15.34
CA ALA A 8 0.10 -7.83 -14.79
C ALA A 8 -0.94 -8.93 -14.51
N ARG A 9 -1.64 -8.82 -13.39
CA ARG A 9 -2.81 -9.65 -13.09
C ARG A 9 -3.85 -8.89 -12.27
N CYS A 10 -5.12 -9.18 -12.49
CA CYS A 10 -6.18 -8.73 -11.60
C CYS A 10 -6.06 -9.44 -10.24
N VAL A 11 -6.04 -8.68 -9.15
CA VAL A 11 -6.03 -9.21 -7.77
C VAL A 11 -7.32 -8.88 -7.02
N ALA A 12 -8.12 -7.97 -7.56
CA ALA A 12 -9.44 -7.61 -7.09
C ALA A 12 -10.15 -6.71 -8.12
N PRO A 13 -11.47 -6.59 -8.08
CA PRO A 13 -12.13 -5.41 -8.63
C PRO A 13 -11.72 -4.17 -7.82
N PHE A 14 -11.19 -3.07 -8.35
CA PHE A 14 -10.64 -2.78 -9.68
C PHE A 14 -9.11 -2.53 -9.60
N THR A 15 -8.39 -3.52 -9.07
CA THR A 15 -6.98 -3.47 -8.71
C THR A 15 -6.18 -4.52 -9.47
N VAL A 16 -5.03 -4.09 -9.98
CA VAL A 16 -4.07 -4.92 -10.71
C VAL A 16 -2.74 -4.93 -9.97
N ARG A 17 -2.11 -6.10 -9.86
CA ARG A 17 -0.71 -6.21 -9.41
C ARG A 17 0.19 -6.28 -10.63
N ILE A 18 1.26 -5.49 -10.60
CA ILE A 18 2.05 -5.17 -11.78
C ILE A 18 3.53 -5.17 -11.44
N ARG A 19 4.36 -5.69 -12.35
CA ARG A 19 5.82 -5.57 -12.31
C ARG A 19 6.31 -4.79 -13.53
N PHE A 20 7.13 -3.77 -13.30
CA PHE A 20 7.72 -2.92 -14.32
C PHE A 20 9.15 -3.34 -14.67
N SER A 21 9.63 -2.87 -15.82
CA SER A 21 10.94 -3.17 -16.37
C SER A 21 12.13 -2.66 -15.54
N ASP A 22 11.90 -1.66 -14.70
CA ASP A 22 12.90 -1.09 -13.78
C ASP A 22 12.94 -1.80 -12.41
N GLY A 23 12.12 -2.85 -12.24
CA GLY A 23 12.01 -3.59 -10.99
C GLY A 23 10.94 -3.07 -10.04
N MET A 24 10.26 -1.95 -10.34
CA MET A 24 9.13 -1.52 -9.52
C MET A 24 8.00 -2.55 -9.60
N GLU A 25 7.48 -2.99 -8.45
CA GLU A 25 6.35 -3.93 -8.39
C GLU A 25 5.33 -3.55 -7.32
N GLY A 26 4.04 -3.50 -7.65
CA GLY A 26 3.00 -3.30 -6.64
C GLY A 26 1.58 -3.29 -7.20
N GLU A 27 0.63 -2.95 -6.34
CA GLU A 27 -0.78 -2.80 -6.69
C GLU A 27 -1.11 -1.39 -7.20
N ALA A 28 -1.83 -1.32 -8.32
CA ALA A 28 -2.50 -0.11 -8.79
C ALA A 28 -4.02 -0.29 -8.73
N SER A 29 -4.69 0.55 -7.93
CA SER A 29 -6.14 0.70 -8.01
C SER A 29 -6.51 1.61 -9.18
N LEU A 30 -7.25 1.05 -10.14
CA LEU A 30 -7.81 1.75 -11.30
C LEU A 30 -9.23 2.26 -11.03
N GLU A 31 -9.78 2.02 -9.85
CA GLU A 31 -11.12 2.47 -9.46
C GLU A 31 -11.30 3.99 -9.67
N PRO A 32 -10.38 4.89 -9.28
CA PRO A 32 -10.58 6.31 -9.53
C PRO A 32 -10.53 6.68 -11.03
N CYS A 33 -9.91 5.86 -11.88
CA CYS A 33 -9.99 6.06 -13.34
C CYS A 33 -11.35 5.65 -13.90
N LEU A 34 -12.03 4.69 -13.28
CA LEU A 34 -13.32 4.16 -13.73
C LEU A 34 -14.50 4.92 -13.12
N PHE A 35 -14.39 5.37 -11.87
CA PHE A 35 -15.50 6.00 -11.14
C PHE A 35 -15.40 7.53 -11.16
N ASP A 36 -14.22 8.08 -10.87
CA ASP A 36 -13.94 9.54 -10.88
C ASP A 36 -13.31 9.99 -12.20
N TRP A 37 -13.75 9.38 -13.30
CA TRP A 37 -13.12 9.53 -14.62
C TRP A 37 -13.06 11.00 -15.07
N ASP A 38 -11.84 11.40 -15.44
CA ASP A 38 -11.51 12.66 -16.08
C ASP A 38 -10.80 12.34 -17.39
N LEU A 39 -11.43 12.69 -18.51
CA LEU A 39 -10.93 12.42 -19.87
C LEU A 39 -9.52 12.98 -20.07
N SER A 40 -9.17 14.10 -19.43
CA SER A 40 -7.83 14.69 -19.55
C SER A 40 -6.73 13.82 -18.92
N ARG A 41 -7.10 12.94 -17.98
CA ARG A 41 -6.17 12.05 -17.27
C ARG A 41 -6.08 10.66 -17.88
N VAL A 42 -7.15 10.19 -18.53
CA VAL A 42 -7.20 8.87 -19.18
C VAL A 42 -7.87 9.03 -20.55
N PRO A 43 -7.15 9.62 -21.53
CA PRO A 43 -7.73 9.99 -22.82
C PRO A 43 -8.14 8.79 -23.67
N ASP A 44 -7.47 7.65 -23.50
CA ASP A 44 -7.70 6.44 -24.28
C ASP A 44 -8.85 5.58 -23.74
N LEU A 45 -9.43 5.95 -22.58
CA LEU A 45 -10.59 5.27 -22.01
C LEU A 45 -11.88 5.85 -22.59
N THR A 46 -12.56 5.12 -23.46
CA THR A 46 -13.86 5.55 -24.01
C THR A 46 -15.00 5.35 -23.00
N PRO A 47 -16.14 6.06 -23.12
CA PRO A 47 -17.30 5.86 -22.24
C PRO A 47 -17.82 4.42 -22.23
N ASP A 48 -17.91 3.77 -23.39
CA ASP A 48 -18.39 2.39 -23.50
C ASP A 48 -17.44 1.40 -22.84
N MET A 49 -16.13 1.57 -23.08
CA MET A 49 -15.10 0.75 -22.43
C MET A 49 -15.11 0.97 -20.92
N ARG A 50 -15.28 2.21 -20.44
CA ARG A 50 -15.39 2.53 -19.02
C ARG A 50 -16.56 1.81 -18.38
N GLU A 51 -17.75 1.85 -18.99
CA GLU A 51 -18.92 1.18 -18.44
C GLU A 51 -18.75 -0.34 -18.45
N TRP A 52 -18.18 -0.88 -19.52
CA TRP A 52 -17.84 -2.30 -19.59
C TRP A 52 -16.84 -2.72 -18.50
N LEU A 53 -15.79 -1.92 -18.26
CA LEU A 53 -14.76 -2.18 -17.24
C LEU A 53 -15.24 -1.98 -15.80
N ARG A 54 -16.38 -1.31 -15.56
CA ARG A 54 -16.99 -1.21 -14.23
C ARG A 54 -17.66 -2.50 -13.78
N VAL A 55 -17.78 -3.49 -14.66
CA VAL A 55 -18.22 -4.83 -14.30
C VAL A 55 -16.98 -5.63 -13.82
N PRO A 56 -16.96 -6.13 -12.57
CA PRO A 56 -15.83 -6.86 -12.00
C PRO A 56 -15.29 -8.00 -12.88
N GLU A 57 -16.18 -8.77 -13.49
CA GLU A 57 -15.86 -9.92 -14.34
C GLU A 57 -15.14 -9.47 -15.61
N ASN A 58 -15.59 -8.37 -16.21
CA ASN A 58 -14.94 -7.78 -17.38
C ASN A 58 -13.56 -7.22 -17.03
N PHE A 59 -13.46 -6.51 -15.90
CA PHE A 59 -12.18 -6.00 -15.42
C PHE A 59 -11.17 -7.13 -15.16
N ALA A 60 -11.63 -8.28 -14.65
CA ALA A 60 -10.77 -9.42 -14.37
C ALA A 60 -10.13 -10.04 -15.63
N THR A 61 -10.62 -9.73 -16.83
CA THR A 61 -10.04 -10.19 -18.11
C THR A 61 -8.76 -9.46 -18.53
N VAL A 62 -8.21 -8.60 -17.68
CA VAL A 62 -6.97 -7.86 -17.92
C VAL A 62 -5.84 -8.80 -18.37
N ARG A 63 -5.11 -8.38 -19.40
CA ARG A 63 -3.92 -9.07 -19.91
C ARG A 63 -2.78 -8.08 -20.12
N LEU A 64 -1.56 -8.61 -20.17
CA LEU A 64 -0.41 -7.85 -20.66
C LEU A 64 -0.44 -7.85 -22.20
N ASP A 65 -0.38 -6.67 -22.80
CA ASP A 65 0.06 -6.51 -24.18
C ASP A 65 1.59 -6.39 -24.16
N ALA A 66 2.27 -7.50 -24.47
CA ALA A 66 3.73 -7.58 -24.38
C ALA A 66 4.44 -6.71 -25.42
N ASP A 67 3.84 -6.52 -26.59
CA ASP A 67 4.41 -5.70 -27.67
C ASP A 67 4.39 -4.22 -27.29
N MET A 68 3.30 -3.76 -26.67
CA MET A 68 3.15 -2.38 -26.21
C MET A 68 3.63 -2.14 -24.77
N GLY A 69 3.92 -3.20 -24.01
CA GLY A 69 4.31 -3.13 -22.61
C GLY A 69 3.25 -2.48 -21.71
N THR A 70 1.96 -2.75 -21.96
CA THR A 70 0.84 -2.10 -21.27
C THR A 70 -0.30 -3.07 -20.91
N LEU A 71 -1.29 -2.57 -20.15
CA LEU A 71 -2.49 -3.31 -19.82
C LEU A 71 -3.48 -3.30 -20.99
N ALA A 72 -4.09 -4.45 -21.26
CA ALA A 72 -5.11 -4.59 -22.28
C ALA A 72 -6.36 -5.31 -21.77
N TRP A 73 -7.50 -4.96 -22.37
CA TRP A 73 -8.80 -5.63 -22.24
C TRP A 73 -9.38 -5.81 -23.64
N GLY A 74 -9.44 -7.05 -24.11
CA GLY A 74 -9.67 -7.30 -25.54
C GLY A 74 -8.62 -6.54 -26.37
N ASP A 75 -9.06 -5.77 -27.37
CA ASP A 75 -8.19 -4.96 -28.24
C ASP A 75 -7.88 -3.56 -27.69
N ALA A 76 -8.46 -3.20 -26.55
CA ALA A 76 -8.31 -1.87 -25.95
C ALA A 76 -7.11 -1.81 -24.99
N ARG A 77 -6.39 -0.68 -25.01
CA ARG A 77 -5.30 -0.35 -24.09
C ARG A 77 -5.54 1.00 -23.40
N PRO A 78 -6.61 1.11 -22.59
CA PRO A 78 -7.11 2.41 -22.13
C PRO A 78 -6.22 3.09 -21.08
N PHE A 79 -5.26 2.38 -20.49
CA PHE A 79 -4.38 2.92 -19.46
C PHE A 79 -2.92 2.86 -19.93
N SER A 80 -2.27 4.02 -20.03
CA SER A 80 -0.85 4.07 -20.36
C SER A 80 0.00 3.55 -19.19
N PRO A 81 1.19 2.97 -19.46
CA PRO A 81 2.09 2.50 -18.40
C PRO A 81 2.43 3.58 -17.37
N SER A 82 2.54 4.84 -17.79
CA SER A 82 2.82 5.97 -16.90
C SER A 82 1.72 6.24 -15.87
N ILE A 83 0.44 6.17 -16.28
CA ILE A 83 -0.70 6.35 -15.36
C ILE A 83 -0.68 5.25 -14.30
N VAL A 84 -0.39 4.03 -14.76
CA VAL A 84 -0.37 2.84 -13.91
C VAL A 84 0.81 2.88 -12.94
N TYR A 85 2.00 3.26 -13.42
CA TYR A 85 3.22 3.42 -12.63
C TYR A 85 3.02 4.45 -11.52
N TRP A 86 2.51 5.63 -11.87
CA TRP A 86 2.21 6.68 -10.91
C TRP A 86 1.22 6.22 -9.83
N ARG A 87 0.25 5.37 -10.18
CA ARG A 87 -0.68 4.79 -9.19
C ARG A 87 0.02 3.82 -8.26
N VAL A 88 0.89 2.94 -8.77
CA VAL A 88 1.70 2.07 -7.91
C VAL A 88 2.52 2.90 -6.94
N GLU A 89 3.23 3.92 -7.43
CA GLU A 89 4.07 4.80 -6.63
C GLU A 89 3.26 5.57 -5.57
N ARG A 90 2.17 6.22 -5.99
CA ARG A 90 1.35 7.09 -5.13
C ARG A 90 0.71 6.37 -3.94
N TYR A 91 0.35 5.09 -4.11
CA TYR A 91 -0.37 4.35 -3.07
C TYR A 91 0.54 3.44 -2.24
N ARG A 92 1.85 3.54 -2.42
CA ARG A 92 2.81 2.90 -1.52
C ARG A 92 2.76 3.53 -0.15
N VAL A 93 3.07 2.71 0.85
CA VAL A 93 3.13 3.13 2.26
C VAL A 93 4.59 3.39 2.59
N PRO A 94 5.03 4.66 2.68
CA PRO A 94 6.38 4.97 3.12
C PRO A 94 6.51 4.66 4.61
N VAL A 95 7.61 3.99 4.97
CA VAL A 95 7.95 3.71 6.36
C VAL A 95 9.38 4.16 6.62
N THR A 96 9.58 4.90 7.69
CA THR A 96 10.92 5.24 8.17
C THR A 96 11.12 4.71 9.58
N VAL A 97 12.20 3.98 9.79
CA VAL A 97 12.63 3.50 11.11
C VAL A 97 13.79 4.38 11.55
N ARG A 98 13.65 5.01 12.72
CA ARG A 98 14.69 5.84 13.32
C ARG A 98 14.94 5.41 14.77
N THR A 99 16.14 5.61 15.27
CA THR A 99 16.38 5.66 16.71
C THR A 99 15.76 6.93 17.29
N LYS A 100 15.51 6.96 18.61
CA LYS A 100 14.97 8.12 19.31
C LYS A 100 15.84 9.38 19.24
N ASP A 101 17.14 9.23 18.99
CA ASP A 101 18.06 10.35 18.75
C ASP A 101 18.00 10.90 17.32
N GLY A 102 17.20 10.30 16.43
CA GLY A 102 16.95 10.75 15.07
C GLY A 102 17.76 10.03 13.99
N THR A 103 18.64 9.10 14.33
CA THR A 103 19.41 8.33 13.33
C THR A 103 18.48 7.44 12.50
N VAL A 104 18.52 7.58 11.17
CA VAL A 104 17.72 6.74 10.26
C VAL A 104 18.36 5.35 10.16
N LEU A 105 17.59 4.32 10.51
CA LEU A 105 18.00 2.92 10.44
C LEU A 105 17.54 2.27 9.13
N ALA A 106 16.34 2.60 8.65
CA ALA A 106 15.79 2.08 7.41
C ALA A 106 14.74 3.02 6.82
N GLU A 107 14.69 3.08 5.50
CA GLU A 107 13.60 3.67 4.72
C GLU A 107 13.03 2.57 3.82
N LEU A 108 11.73 2.33 3.95
CA LEU A 108 11.01 1.29 3.23
C LEU A 108 9.87 1.92 2.45
N LEU A 109 9.60 1.39 1.27
CA LEU A 109 8.47 1.78 0.46
C LEU A 109 7.58 0.55 0.23
N LEU A 110 6.70 0.30 1.20
CA LEU A 110 5.85 -0.88 1.23
C LEU A 110 4.76 -0.81 0.16
N GLY A 111 4.15 -1.96 -0.09
CA GLY A 111 3.09 -2.14 -1.08
C GLY A 111 1.83 -1.29 -0.86
N GLY A 112 0.83 -1.54 -1.71
CA GLY A 112 -0.44 -0.83 -1.70
C GLY A 112 -1.37 -1.24 -0.55
N ARG A 113 -2.58 -0.68 -0.56
CA ARG A 113 -3.58 -0.88 0.51
C ARG A 113 -3.91 -2.35 0.81
N ARG A 114 -3.95 -3.23 -0.19
CA ARG A 114 -4.30 -4.64 0.06
C ARG A 114 -3.08 -5.47 0.45
N GLU A 115 -1.89 -5.07 0.02
CA GLU A 115 -0.64 -5.72 0.36
C GLU A 115 -0.25 -5.44 1.82
N VAL A 116 -0.48 -4.21 2.29
CA VAL A 116 -0.05 -3.76 3.62
C VAL A 116 -1.20 -3.76 4.62
N TRP A 117 -2.28 -3.04 4.31
CA TRP A 117 -3.30 -2.75 5.32
C TRP A 117 -4.34 -3.86 5.52
N ARG A 118 -4.64 -4.63 4.47
CA ARG A 118 -5.63 -5.73 4.55
C ARG A 118 -5.16 -6.91 5.44
N PRO A 119 -3.94 -7.44 5.29
CA PRO A 119 -3.42 -8.41 6.27
C PRO A 119 -3.10 -7.74 7.61
N GLY A 120 -2.94 -6.42 7.64
CA GLY A 120 -2.50 -5.65 8.79
C GLY A 120 -0.97 -5.60 8.83
N LEU A 121 -0.44 -4.39 8.89
CA LEU A 121 0.99 -4.14 8.93
C LEU A 121 1.52 -4.62 10.28
N THR A 122 2.53 -5.48 10.27
CA THR A 122 3.19 -5.99 11.47
C THR A 122 4.57 -5.36 11.63
N VAL A 123 4.93 -5.05 12.87
CA VAL A 123 6.25 -4.51 13.24
C VAL A 123 6.83 -5.35 14.37
N GLY A 124 8.10 -5.73 14.25
CA GLY A 124 8.83 -6.50 15.26
C GLY A 124 10.24 -6.85 14.80
N SER A 125 11.01 -7.52 15.64
CA SER A 125 12.38 -7.95 15.29
C SER A 125 12.43 -9.24 14.46
N ASP A 126 11.35 -10.03 14.42
CA ASP A 126 11.28 -11.25 13.62
C ASP A 126 11.22 -10.92 12.10
N PRO A 127 11.95 -11.65 11.23
CA PRO A 127 11.99 -11.37 9.80
C PRO A 127 10.66 -11.63 9.05
N THR A 128 9.68 -12.26 9.69
CA THR A 128 8.35 -12.47 9.10
C THR A 128 7.43 -11.24 9.22
N ASN A 129 7.86 -10.19 9.94
CA ASN A 129 7.10 -8.94 10.03
C ASN A 129 7.16 -8.14 8.72
N THR A 130 6.15 -7.29 8.51
CA THR A 130 6.13 -6.35 7.38
C THR A 130 7.23 -5.28 7.51
N VAL A 131 7.43 -4.79 8.74
CA VAL A 131 8.52 -3.86 9.09
C VAL A 131 9.38 -4.54 10.14
N VAL A 132 10.61 -4.87 9.77
CA VAL A 132 11.57 -5.53 10.66
C VAL A 132 12.40 -4.46 11.36
N VAL A 133 12.41 -4.49 12.70
CA VAL A 133 13.20 -3.59 13.54
C VAL A 133 14.07 -4.43 14.47
N ASP A 134 15.27 -4.76 14.00
CA ASP A 134 16.25 -5.56 14.75
C ASP A 134 17.02 -4.68 15.74
N ARG A 135 16.38 -4.37 16.88
CA ARG A 135 16.90 -3.46 17.90
C ARG A 135 16.58 -3.96 19.33
N PRO A 136 17.45 -3.67 20.31
CA PRO A 136 17.18 -4.02 21.71
C PRO A 136 15.85 -3.43 22.20
N GLY A 137 15.07 -4.25 22.90
CA GLY A 137 13.76 -3.84 23.43
C GLY A 137 12.60 -3.93 22.42
N VAL A 138 12.86 -4.38 21.18
CA VAL A 138 11.81 -4.71 20.21
C VAL A 138 11.54 -6.21 20.23
N ALA A 139 10.35 -6.59 20.69
CA ALA A 139 9.87 -7.97 20.66
C ALA A 139 9.79 -8.57 19.23
N PRO A 140 9.87 -9.91 19.07
CA PRO A 140 9.77 -10.59 17.78
C PRO A 140 8.53 -10.17 16.98
N HIS A 141 7.37 -10.08 17.64
CA HIS A 141 6.15 -9.50 17.08
C HIS A 141 5.63 -8.44 18.05
N HIS A 142 5.95 -7.17 17.79
CA HIS A 142 5.75 -6.10 18.77
C HIS A 142 4.35 -5.48 18.66
N VAL A 143 3.98 -5.05 17.45
CA VAL A 143 2.75 -4.32 17.22
C VAL A 143 2.16 -4.66 15.86
N ARG A 144 0.84 -4.69 15.79
CA ARG A 144 0.08 -4.81 14.54
C ARG A 144 -0.76 -3.55 14.34
N VAL A 145 -0.77 -3.04 13.12
CA VAL A 145 -1.52 -1.87 12.72
C VAL A 145 -2.47 -2.22 11.58
N THR A 146 -3.73 -1.84 11.73
CA THR A 146 -4.73 -1.91 10.66
C THR A 146 -5.34 -0.52 10.42
N VAL A 147 -6.00 -0.34 9.28
CA VAL A 147 -6.71 0.90 8.96
C VAL A 147 -8.22 0.65 9.07
N GLY A 148 -8.92 1.53 9.78
CA GLY A 148 -10.38 1.51 9.96
C GLY A 148 -11.01 2.89 9.88
N GLY A 149 -12.26 3.00 10.33
CA GLY A 149 -12.90 4.30 10.60
C GLY A 149 -13.78 4.90 9.50
N GLY A 150 -13.94 4.25 8.34
CA GLY A 150 -14.89 4.68 7.31
C GLY A 150 -14.64 6.13 6.86
N HIS A 151 -15.60 7.02 7.08
CA HIS A 151 -15.49 8.45 6.76
C HIS A 151 -14.42 9.21 7.57
N HIS A 152 -13.97 8.65 8.70
CA HIS A 152 -12.90 9.20 9.52
C HIS A 152 -11.79 8.17 9.68
N PRO A 153 -10.86 8.09 8.71
CA PRO A 153 -9.84 7.07 8.71
C PRO A 153 -8.97 7.15 9.98
N CYS A 154 -8.67 5.99 10.54
CA CYS A 154 -7.81 5.87 11.70
C CYS A 154 -6.95 4.62 11.61
N TYR A 155 -5.77 4.69 12.20
CA TYR A 155 -4.98 3.52 12.52
C TYR A 155 -5.55 2.86 13.78
N VAL A 156 -5.74 1.55 13.73
CA VAL A 156 -6.04 0.73 14.90
C VAL A 156 -4.74 0.03 15.26
N VAL A 157 -4.15 0.46 16.37
CA VAL A 157 -2.90 -0.09 16.92
C VAL A 157 -3.27 -1.22 17.86
N THR A 158 -2.66 -2.38 17.69
CA THR A 158 -2.83 -3.56 18.55
C THR A 158 -1.47 -3.95 19.10
N VAL A 159 -1.32 -3.92 20.42
CA VAL A 159 -0.11 -4.42 21.08
C VAL A 159 -0.09 -5.94 20.96
N VAL A 160 1.01 -6.48 20.44
CA VAL A 160 1.23 -7.93 20.39
C VAL A 160 2.15 -8.32 21.53
N GLU A 161 3.27 -7.62 21.69
CA GLU A 161 4.25 -7.82 22.75
C GLU A 161 5.06 -6.52 22.96
N GLY A 162 5.62 -6.33 24.16
CA GLY A 162 6.43 -5.17 24.48
C GLY A 162 5.61 -3.91 24.75
N THR A 163 6.31 -2.79 24.96
CA THR A 163 5.68 -1.49 25.23
C THR A 163 5.63 -0.65 23.96
N THR A 164 4.42 -0.33 23.52
CA THR A 164 4.16 0.51 22.35
C THR A 164 3.57 1.85 22.77
N THR A 165 4.06 2.94 22.18
CA THR A 165 3.42 4.26 22.26
C THR A 165 2.98 4.72 20.88
N ALA A 166 1.75 5.20 20.76
CA ALA A 166 1.24 5.79 19.53
C ALA A 166 0.10 6.78 19.81
N GLY A 167 0.12 7.96 19.18
CA GLY A 167 -0.95 8.96 19.31
C GLY A 167 -1.15 9.48 20.74
N GLY A 168 -0.09 9.48 21.56
CA GLY A 168 -0.14 9.90 22.96
C GLY A 168 -0.63 8.83 23.94
N THR A 169 -0.92 7.61 23.46
CA THR A 169 -1.28 6.47 24.31
C THR A 169 -0.13 5.47 24.36
N THR A 170 0.19 4.97 25.56
CA THR A 170 1.21 3.94 25.79
C THR A 170 0.56 2.73 26.42
N SER A 171 0.84 1.54 25.90
CA SER A 171 0.41 0.27 26.48
C SER A 171 1.49 -0.80 26.31
N SER A 172 1.52 -1.72 27.27
CA SER A 172 2.31 -2.95 27.23
C SER A 172 1.45 -4.21 27.38
N THR A 173 0.12 -4.08 27.28
CA THR A 173 -0.82 -5.18 27.48
C THR A 173 -1.08 -5.90 26.16
N PRO A 174 -0.70 -7.19 26.01
CA PRO A 174 -0.99 -7.94 24.79
C PRO A 174 -2.48 -7.98 24.46
N GLY A 175 -2.82 -7.72 23.20
CA GLY A 175 -4.19 -7.67 22.70
C GLY A 175 -4.92 -6.35 22.96
N GLU A 176 -4.33 -5.41 23.70
CA GLU A 176 -4.91 -4.08 23.87
C GLU A 176 -4.88 -3.30 22.54
N THR A 177 -5.97 -2.59 22.27
CA THR A 177 -6.14 -1.84 21.03
C THR A 177 -6.61 -0.41 21.28
N TRP A 178 -6.07 0.54 20.52
CA TRP A 178 -6.58 1.91 20.48
C TRP A 178 -6.52 2.49 19.07
N ARG A 179 -7.13 3.67 18.91
CA ARG A 179 -7.29 4.34 17.62
C ARG A 179 -6.46 5.60 17.59
N VAL A 180 -5.67 5.76 16.53
CA VAL A 180 -4.93 6.99 16.22
C VAL A 180 -5.51 7.61 14.95
N PRO A 181 -5.94 8.89 14.95
CA PRO A 181 -6.46 9.53 13.74
C PRO A 181 -5.44 9.51 12.59
N ALA A 182 -5.85 9.11 11.39
CA ALA A 182 -4.98 9.07 10.21
C ALA A 182 -4.93 10.44 9.50
N ARG A 183 -4.67 11.51 10.26
CA ARG A 183 -4.49 12.88 9.74
C ARG A 183 -3.03 13.21 9.43
N GLN A 184 -2.12 12.44 10.01
CA GLN A 184 -0.67 12.54 9.90
C GLN A 184 -0.10 11.12 9.86
N PRO A 185 1.18 10.96 9.46
CA PRO A 185 1.86 9.68 9.60
C PRO A 185 1.73 9.11 11.02
N LEU A 186 1.52 7.81 11.11
CA LEU A 186 1.50 7.12 12.39
C LEU A 186 2.93 7.03 12.93
N LEU A 187 3.13 7.55 14.14
CA LEU A 187 4.37 7.35 14.88
C LEU A 187 4.15 6.25 15.91
N LEU A 188 4.91 5.16 15.77
CA LEU A 188 5.00 4.06 16.73
C LEU A 188 6.34 4.15 17.44
N GLU A 189 6.34 4.30 18.75
CA GLU A 189 7.56 4.17 19.55
C GLU A 189 7.64 2.76 20.13
N LEU A 190 8.77 2.09 19.87
CA LEU A 190 9.04 0.70 20.25
C LEU A 190 10.50 0.65 20.76
N GLY A 191 10.69 0.40 22.06
CA GLY A 191 12.04 0.39 22.66
C GLY A 191 12.78 1.73 22.48
N ASP A 192 13.97 1.68 21.86
CA ASP A 192 14.80 2.85 21.53
C ASP A 192 14.52 3.43 20.13
N CYS A 193 13.47 2.96 19.46
CA CYS A 193 13.14 3.31 18.08
C CYS A 193 11.78 3.97 17.93
N THR A 194 11.64 4.69 16.82
CA THR A 194 10.40 5.24 16.29
C THR A 194 10.22 4.73 14.85
N VAL A 195 9.04 4.18 14.58
CA VAL A 195 8.61 3.76 13.24
C VAL A 195 7.52 4.73 12.79
N GLU A 196 7.82 5.49 11.74
CA GLU A 196 6.90 6.41 11.10
C GLU A 196 6.27 5.73 9.88
N ILE A 197 4.94 5.74 9.78
CA ILE A 197 4.19 5.10 8.69
C ILE A 197 3.25 6.12 8.03
N GLY A 198 3.46 6.41 6.74
CA GLY A 198 2.74 7.44 5.99
C GLY A 198 1.56 6.96 5.15
#